data_AF-A0A0E3LTS8-F1
#
_entry.id   AF-A0A0E3LTS8-F1
#
_cell.length_a   1.000
_cell.length_b   1.000
_cell.length_c   1.000
_cell.angle_alpha   90.00
_cell.angle_beta   90.00
_cell.angle_gamma   90.00
#
_symmetry.space_group_name_H-M   'P 1'
#
loop_
_entity.id
_entity.type
_entity.pdbx_description
1 polymer ?
#
loop_
_entity_poly.entity_id
_entity_poly.type
_entity_poly.pdbx_seq_one_letter_code
_entity_poly.pdbx_strand_id
1 'polypeptide(L)' 'METESKDLFITELPVKTQEILKNMDYPVKRNEIIGRASRSGAIPDVMRELGMLPDRKYYSDEDVAEELHKIYMGIPA' A
#
# COMPACT_ATOMS: atom_id res chain seq x y z
N MET A 1 -12.62 -11.01 15.59
CA MET A 1 -13.44 -10.69 14.41
C MET A 1 -13.05 -9.29 13.92
N GLU A 2 -11.78 -9.09 13.55
CA GLU A 2 -11.24 -7.77 13.13
C GLU A 2 -10.43 -7.84 11.83
N THR A 3 -10.14 -9.04 11.33
CA THR A 3 -9.34 -9.28 10.12
C THR A 3 -10.17 -9.29 8.84
N GLU A 4 -11.49 -9.47 8.91
CA GLU A 4 -12.35 -9.56 7.72
C GLU A 4 -12.43 -8.22 6.96
N SER A 5 -12.31 -7.09 7.65
CA SER A 5 -12.38 -5.76 7.01
C SER A 5 -11.07 -5.31 6.36
N LYS A 6 -9.92 -5.86 6.77
CA LYS A 6 -8.61 -5.39 6.29
C LYS A 6 -8.15 -6.06 4.99
N ASP A 7 -8.52 -7.32 4.80
CA ASP A 7 -8.29 -8.06 3.55
C ASP A 7 -9.04 -7.43 2.37
N LEU A 8 -10.23 -6.86 2.62
CA LEU A 8 -11.02 -6.11 1.64
C LEU A 8 -10.23 -4.93 1.05
N PHE A 9 -9.42 -4.24 1.85
CA PHE A 9 -8.61 -3.14 1.33
C PHE A 9 -7.56 -3.63 0.33
N ILE A 10 -6.97 -4.81 0.56
CA ILE A 10 -5.98 -5.39 -0.35
C ILE A 10 -6.63 -5.76 -1.68
N THR A 11 -7.82 -6.35 -1.66
CA THR A 11 -8.52 -6.77 -2.89
C THR A 11 -8.95 -5.61 -3.78
N GLU A 12 -9.23 -4.45 -3.19
CA GLU A 12 -9.61 -3.22 -3.91
C GLU A 12 -8.41 -2.51 -4.56
N LEU A 13 -7.18 -2.87 -4.18
CA LEU A 13 -5.98 -2.29 -4.79
C LEU A 13 -5.73 -2.84 -6.20
N PRO A 14 -5.02 -2.09 -7.06
CA PRO A 14 -4.52 -2.63 -8.32
C PRO A 14 -3.71 -3.90 -8.09
N VAL A 15 -3.88 -4.91 -8.96
CA VAL A 15 -3.19 -6.21 -8.87
C VAL A 15 -1.69 -6.04 -8.67
N LYS A 16 -1.09 -5.07 -9.37
CA LYS A 16 0.35 -4.78 -9.27
C LYS A 16 0.77 -4.35 -7.86
N THR A 17 -0.05 -3.53 -7.20
CA THR A 17 0.17 -3.09 -5.82
C THR A 17 0.05 -4.28 -4.87
N GLN A 18 -0.96 -5.14 -5.05
CA GLN A 18 -1.10 -6.36 -4.25
C GLN A 18 0.14 -7.26 -4.35
N GLU A 19 0.67 -7.48 -5.56
CA GLU A 19 1.89 -8.26 -5.76
C GLU A 19 3.12 -7.62 -5.09
N ILE A 20 3.25 -6.29 -5.17
CA ILE A 20 4.32 -5.56 -4.51
C ILE A 20 4.23 -5.78 -3.00
N LEU A 21 3.06 -5.53 -2.41
CA LEU A 21 2.86 -5.61 -0.96
C LEU A 21 3.02 -7.04 -0.41
N LYS A 22 2.54 -8.06 -1.15
CA LYS A 22 2.72 -9.48 -0.78
C LYS A 22 4.17 -9.94 -0.83
N ASN A 23 5.01 -9.28 -1.63
CA ASN A 23 6.41 -9.63 -1.82
C ASN A 23 7.35 -8.68 -1.06
N MET A 24 6.88 -8.14 0.07
CA MET A 24 7.67 -7.31 0.98
C MET A 24 7.88 -7.99 2.33
N ASP A 25 9.08 -7.83 2.86
CA ASP A 25 9.44 -8.24 4.22
C ASP A 25 9.08 -7.13 5.21
N TYR A 26 7.92 -7.28 5.85
CA TYR A 26 7.49 -6.36 6.91
C TYR A 26 8.33 -6.55 8.18
N PRO A 27 8.61 -5.46 8.93
CA PRO A 27 8.07 -4.12 8.77
C PRO A 27 8.85 -3.22 7.79
N VAL A 28 8.15 -2.57 6.86
CA VAL A 28 8.73 -1.70 5.81
C VAL A 28 8.45 -0.21 6.07
N LYS A 29 9.23 0.68 5.45
CA LYS A 29 8.97 2.13 5.45
C LYS A 29 8.38 2.54 4.11
N ARG A 30 7.64 3.66 4.07
CA ARG A 30 7.13 4.27 2.83
C ARG A 30 8.15 4.30 1.68
N ASN A 31 9.36 4.79 1.94
CA ASN A 31 10.40 4.90 0.91
C ASN A 31 10.82 3.54 0.34
N GLU A 32 10.80 2.48 1.14
CA GLU A 32 11.08 1.11 0.68
C GLU A 32 9.94 0.60 -0.21
N ILE A 33 8.68 0.94 0.12
CA ILE A 33 7.50 0.61 -0.70
C ILE A 33 7.59 1.29 -2.06
N ILE A 34 7.86 2.59 -2.09
CA ILE A 34 8.06 3.36 -3.33
C ILE A 34 9.22 2.78 -4.14
N GLY A 35 10.34 2.45 -3.49
CA GLY A 35 11.50 1.86 -4.15
C GLY A 35 11.23 0.45 -4.71
N ARG A 36 10.40 -0.35 -4.05
CA ARG A 36 9.96 -1.67 -4.55
C ARG A 36 8.99 -1.52 -5.71
N ALA A 37 8.02 -0.62 -5.59
CA ALA A 37 7.03 -0.34 -6.63
C ALA A 37 7.70 0.18 -7.91
N SER A 38 8.64 1.12 -7.79
CA SER A 38 9.44 1.62 -8.91
C SER A 38 10.19 0.48 -9.62
N ARG A 39 10.83 -0.41 -8.85
CA ARG A 39 11.56 -1.58 -9.39
C ARG A 39 10.63 -2.63 -10.03
N SER A 40 9.40 -2.74 -9.56
CA SER A 40 8.40 -3.66 -10.09
C SER A 40 7.72 -3.15 -11.37
N GLY A 41 8.00 -1.91 -11.77
CA GLY A 41 7.33 -1.26 -12.91
C GLY A 41 5.90 -0.82 -12.57
N ALA A 42 5.67 -0.37 -11.34
CA ALA A 42 4.39 0.20 -10.95
C ALA A 42 4.04 1.41 -11.84
N ILE A 43 2.76 1.52 -12.18
CA ILE A 43 2.25 2.63 -13.00
C ILE A 43 2.34 3.96 -12.23
N PRO A 44 2.40 5.11 -12.94
CA PRO A 44 2.54 6.42 -12.31
C PRO A 44 1.47 6.75 -11.26
N ASP A 45 0.21 6.33 -11.46
CA ASP A 45 -0.86 6.54 -10.48
C ASP A 45 -0.58 5.83 -9.15
N VAL A 46 -0.21 4.55 -9.20
CA VAL A 46 0.20 3.78 -8.01
C VAL A 46 1.40 4.43 -7.32
N MET A 47 2.38 4.90 -8.09
CA MET A 47 3.54 5.59 -7.54
C MET A 47 3.17 6.91 -6.84
N ARG A 48 2.21 7.66 -7.38
CA ARG A 48 1.69 8.88 -6.76
C ARG A 48 1.02 8.57 -5.42
N GLU A 49 0.18 7.54 -5.40
CA GLU A 49 -0.58 7.13 -4.21
C GLU A 49 0.33 6.61 -3.11
N LEU A 50 1.31 5.75 -3.47
CA LEU A 50 2.36 5.31 -2.55
C LEU A 50 3.19 6.48 -2.01
N GLY A 51 3.35 7.55 -2.80
CA GLY A 51 4.01 8.80 -2.37
C GLY A 51 3.20 9.62 -1.37
N MET A 52 1.86 9.49 -1.40
CA MET A 52 0.95 10.17 -0.48
C MET A 52 0.83 9.46 0.87
N LEU A 53 1.34 8.23 0.99
CA LEU A 53 1.38 7.52 2.25
C LEU A 53 2.11 8.33 3.33
N PRO A 54 1.65 8.28 4.59
CA PRO A 54 2.37 8.87 5.70
C PRO A 54 3.77 8.26 5.85
N ASP A 55 4.74 9.08 6.26
CA ASP A 55 6.10 8.61 6.54
C ASP A 55 6.14 7.85 7.87
N ARG A 56 5.65 6.61 7.84
CA ARG A 56 5.62 5.70 8.99
C ARG A 56 6.15 4.32 8.63
N LYS A 57 6.33 3.51 9.67
CA LYS A 57 6.67 2.09 9.53
C LYS A 57 5.38 1.29 9.46
N TYR A 58 5.25 0.50 8.41
CA TYR A 58 4.13 -0.39 8.17
C TYR A 58 4.53 -1.80 8.61
N TYR A 59 3.64 -2.47 9.34
CA TYR A 59 3.91 -3.77 9.94
C TYR A 59 3.32 -4.94 9.17
N SER A 60 2.39 -4.65 8.25
CA SER A 60 1.74 -5.62 7.36
C SER A 60 1.32 -4.93 6.06
N ASP A 61 1.03 -5.73 5.04
CA ASP A 61 0.41 -5.31 3.79
C ASP A 61 -0.98 -4.71 4.00
N GLU A 62 -1.75 -5.26 4.93
CA GLU A 62 -3.04 -4.71 5.39
C GLU A 62 -2.92 -3.24 5.86
N ASP A 63 -1.86 -2.89 6.60
CA ASP A 63 -1.64 -1.54 7.14
C ASP A 63 -1.38 -0.53 6.01
N VAL A 64 -0.68 -0.98 4.95
CA VAL A 64 -0.45 -0.17 3.76
C VAL A 64 -1.73 -0.03 2.94
N ALA A 65 -2.47 -1.14 2.77
CA ALA A 65 -3.69 -1.18 1.99
C ALA A 65 -4.79 -0.30 2.58
N GLU A 66 -4.94 -0.29 3.90
CA GLU A 66 -5.88 0.59 4.60
C GLU A 66 -5.58 2.07 4.34
N GLU A 67 -4.31 2.49 4.41
CA GLU A 67 -3.93 3.88 4.14
C GLU A 67 -4.13 4.25 2.66
N LEU A 68 -3.76 3.36 1.75
CA LEU A 68 -4.02 3.55 0.33
C LEU A 68 -5.51 3.69 0.06
N HIS A 69 -6.35 2.87 0.69
CA HIS A 69 -7.79 2.95 0.55
C HIS A 69 -8.35 4.32 0.99
N LYS A 70 -7.86 4.87 2.11
CA LYS A 70 -8.21 6.24 2.55
C LYS A 70 -7.83 7.29 1.49
N ILE A 71 -6.63 7.14 0.89
CA ILE A 71 -6.14 8.00 -0.19
C ILE A 71 -7.03 7.88 -1.44
N TYR A 72 -7.39 6.67 -1.86
CA TYR A 72 -8.29 6.42 -3.00
C TYR A 72 -9.68 7.01 -2.80
N MET A 73 -10.23 6.91 -1.59
CA MET A 73 -11.53 7.48 -1.24
C MET A 73 -11.50 9.01 -1.08
N GLY A 74 -10.33 9.64 -1.21
CA GLY A 74 -10.20 11.09 -1.07
C GLY A 74 -10.44 11.57 0.36
N ILE A 75 -10.26 10.71 1.37
CA ILE A 75 -10.20 11.13 2.77
C ILE A 75 -8.72 11.39 3.06
N PRO A 76 -8.24 12.66 2.96
CA PRO A 76 -6.88 12.98 3.36
C PRO A 76 -6.71 12.62 4.84
N ALA A 77 -5.68 11.83 5.14
CA ALA A 77 -5.24 11.52 6.50
C ALA A 77 -4.69 12.76 7.23
#